data_AF-A0A531JB39-F1
#
_entry.id   AF-A0A531JB39-F1
#
_cell.length_a   1.000
_cell.length_b   1.000
_cell.length_c   1.000
_cell.angle_alpha   90.00
_cell.angle_beta   90.00
_cell.angle_gamma   90.00
#
_symmetry.space_group_name_H-M   'P 1'
#
loop_
_entity.id
_entity.type
_entity.pdbx_description
1 polymer ?
#
loop_
_entity_poly.entity_id
_entity_poly.type
_entity_poly.pdbx_seq_one_letter_code
_entity_poly.pdbx_strand_id
1 'polypeptide(L)' 'ITMAIAGTMTGTNLLAIERLPDDTEGLKTEVIVQLGHIVNYGAPIDQSIRLAGARTVPAGTVSVTQDYH' A
#
# COMPACT_ATOMS: atom_id res chain seq x y z
N ILE A 1 -1.62 1.81 9.13
CA ILE A 1 -1.50 1.33 7.73
C ILE A 1 -0.42 2.12 7.00
N THR A 2 -0.61 3.43 6.79
CA THR A 2 0.34 4.31 6.06
C THR A 2 1.80 4.18 6.52
N MET A 3 2.08 4.34 7.82
CA MET A 3 3.46 4.23 8.36
C MET A 3 4.08 2.84 8.17
N ALA A 4 3.27 1.77 8.26
CA ALA A 4 3.76 0.42 8.05
C ALA A 4 4.16 0.22 6.59
N ILE A 5 3.32 0.69 5.65
CA ILE A 5 3.63 0.66 4.21
C ILE A 5 4.88 1.47 3.91
N ALA A 6 4.96 2.72 4.36
CA ALA A 6 6.13 3.58 4.18
C ALA A 6 7.41 2.89 4.69
N GLY A 7 7.38 2.35 5.90
CA GLY A 7 8.51 1.61 6.47
C GLY A 7 8.90 0.37 5.66
N THR A 8 7.94 -0.38 5.11
CA THR A 8 8.24 -1.52 4.24
C THR A 8 8.81 -1.11 2.88
N MET A 9 8.42 0.05 2.36
CA MET A 9 8.92 0.57 1.08
C MET A 9 10.35 1.09 1.20
N THR A 10 10.66 1.79 2.30
CA THR A 10 11.93 2.53 2.46
C THR A 10 12.96 1.77 3.29
N GLY A 11 12.54 0.86 4.16
CA GLY A 11 13.41 0.27 5.18
C GLY A 11 14.08 1.37 6.01
N THR A 12 15.41 1.33 6.11
CA THR A 12 16.23 2.32 6.82
C THR A 12 16.90 3.36 5.90
N ASN A 13 16.55 3.40 4.61
CA ASN A 13 17.11 4.36 3.67
C ASN A 13 16.53 5.77 3.90
N LEU A 14 17.31 6.66 4.51
CA LEU A 14 16.89 8.03 4.85
C LEU A 14 16.48 8.85 3.62
N LEU A 15 17.21 8.73 2.51
CA LEU A 15 16.87 9.45 1.28
C LEU A 15 15.52 9.00 0.74
N ALA A 16 15.20 7.71 0.83
CA ALA A 16 13.90 7.20 0.42
C ALA A 16 12.78 7.68 1.37
N ILE A 17 13.05 7.77 2.67
CA ILE A 17 12.09 8.28 3.67
C ILE A 17 11.75 9.75 3.40
N GLU A 18 12.76 10.59 3.16
CA GLU A 18 12.58 12.03 2.94
C GLU A 18 11.84 12.37 1.63
N ARG A 19 11.88 11.47 0.65
CA ARG A 19 11.22 11.63 -0.66
C ARG A 19 9.75 11.20 -0.64
N LEU A 20 9.29 10.44 0.35
CA LEU A 20 7.89 10.06 0.46
C LEU A 20 7.00 11.26 0.86
N PRO A 21 5.74 11.31 0.39
CA PRO A 21 5.11 10.37 -0.55
C PRO A 21 5.30 10.75 -2.04
N ASP A 22 5.94 11.89 -2.32
CA ASP A 22 5.91 12.54 -3.63
C ASP A 22 6.78 11.85 -4.68
N ASP A 23 7.87 11.20 -4.26
CA ASP A 23 8.79 10.51 -5.15
C ASP A 23 9.12 9.11 -4.63
N THR A 24 8.64 8.11 -5.39
CA THR A 24 8.78 6.70 -5.08
C THR A 24 9.65 5.97 -6.10
N GLU A 25 10.44 6.69 -6.90
CA GLU A 25 11.28 6.07 -7.93
C GLU A 25 12.25 5.06 -7.32
N GLY A 26 12.23 3.83 -7.85
CA GLY A 26 13.06 2.72 -7.37
C GLY A 26 12.52 1.97 -6.15
N LEU A 27 11.35 2.35 -5.61
CA LEU A 27 10.70 1.66 -4.50
C LEU A 27 9.67 0.63 -4.99
N LYS A 28 9.42 -0.41 -4.18
CA LYS A 28 8.29 -1.33 -4.40
C LYS A 28 7.02 -0.68 -3.86
N THR A 29 6.14 -0.23 -4.74
CA THR A 29 4.96 0.59 -4.35
C THR A 29 3.65 -0.18 -4.33
N GLU A 30 3.63 -1.44 -4.76
CA GLU A 30 2.40 -2.22 -4.88
C GLU A 30 1.99 -2.83 -3.54
N VAL A 31 0.82 -2.45 -3.06
CA VAL A 31 0.20 -3.02 -1.88
C VAL A 31 -0.96 -3.88 -2.33
N ILE A 32 -0.80 -5.20 -2.21
CA ILE A 32 -1.84 -6.16 -2.54
C ILE A 32 -2.90 -6.15 -1.43
N VAL A 33 -4.16 -5.96 -1.82
CA VAL A 33 -5.29 -5.90 -0.88
C VAL A 33 -6.41 -6.79 -1.39
N GLN A 34 -6.93 -7.67 -0.53
CA GLN A 34 -8.14 -8.42 -0.85
C GLN A 34 -9.28 -7.45 -1.15
N LEU A 35 -10.02 -7.66 -2.24
CA LEU A 35 -11.07 -6.74 -2.69
C LEU A 35 -12.11 -6.43 -1.60
N GLY A 36 -12.48 -7.42 -0.77
CA GLY A 36 -13.36 -7.24 0.39
C GLY A 36 -12.85 -6.31 1.50
N HIS A 37 -11.54 -6.02 1.53
CA HIS A 37 -10.91 -5.10 2.49
C HIS A 37 -10.71 -3.68 1.92
N ILE A 38 -11.06 -3.43 0.66
CA ILE A 38 -11.11 -2.08 0.09
C ILE A 38 -12.43 -1.42 0.53
N VAL A 39 -12.50 -1.09 1.82
CA VAL A 39 -13.69 -0.54 2.46
C VAL A 39 -13.42 0.85 3.03
N ASN A 40 -14.50 1.56 3.33
CA ASN A 40 -14.46 2.80 4.08
C ASN A 40 -15.06 2.57 5.47
N TYR A 41 -14.22 2.60 6.50
CA TYR A 41 -14.62 2.48 7.91
C TYR A 41 -14.64 3.84 8.64
N GLY A 42 -14.74 4.94 7.89
CA GLY A 42 -14.51 6.31 8.37
C GLY A 42 -13.17 6.89 7.89
N ALA A 43 -12.30 6.03 7.35
CA ALA A 43 -11.12 6.40 6.57
C ALA A 43 -10.94 5.34 5.45
N PRO A 44 -10.99 5.71 4.16
CA PRO A 44 -10.78 4.75 3.07
C PRO A 44 -9.40 4.09 3.15
N ILE A 45 -9.35 2.76 3.07
CA ILE A 45 -8.08 2.01 3.05
C ILE A 45 -7.21 2.43 1.87
N ASP A 46 -7.82 2.61 0.68
CA ASP A 46 -7.11 3.06 -0.53
C ASP A 46 -6.40 4.41 -0.32
N GLN A 47 -7.06 5.36 0.36
CA GLN A 47 -6.46 6.65 0.69
C GLN A 47 -5.26 6.48 1.64
N SER A 48 -5.39 5.61 2.64
CA SER A 48 -4.29 5.34 3.59
C SER A 48 -3.06 4.74 2.90
N ILE A 49 -3.24 3.92 1.87
CA ILE A 49 -2.16 3.37 1.03
C ILE A 49 -1.51 4.49 0.21
N ARG A 50 -2.32 5.31 -0.47
CA ARG A 50 -1.83 6.38 -1.35
C ARG A 50 -1.09 7.49 -0.59
N LEU A 51 -1.46 7.74 0.67
CA LEU A 51 -0.72 8.65 1.55
C LEU A 51 0.72 8.21 1.83
N ALA A 52 1.08 6.93 1.60
CA ALA A 52 2.46 6.45 1.69
C ALA A 52 3.23 6.58 0.37
N GLY A 53 2.61 7.10 -0.71
CA GLY A 53 3.13 7.04 -2.08
C GLY A 53 2.88 5.70 -2.78
N ALA A 54 2.17 4.77 -2.14
CA ALA A 54 1.92 3.42 -2.68
C ALA A 54 0.69 3.36 -3.59
N ARG A 55 0.59 2.26 -4.35
CA ARG A 55 -0.53 1.92 -5.22
C ARG A 55 -1.24 0.65 -4.74
N THR A 56 -2.55 0.74 -4.58
CA THR A 56 -3.40 -0.42 -4.27
C THR A 56 -3.48 -1.36 -5.47
N VAL A 57 -3.24 -2.66 -5.24
CA VAL A 57 -3.46 -3.74 -6.21
C VAL A 57 -4.53 -4.68 -5.64
N PRO A 58 -5.77 -4.64 -6.16
CA PRO A 58 -6.82 -5.52 -5.67
C PRO A 58 -6.56 -6.98 -6.03
N ALA A 59 -6.85 -7.89 -5.10
CA ALA A 59 -6.76 -9.33 -5.30
C ALA A 59 -8.08 -10.02 -4.93
N GLY A 60 -8.46 -11.01 -5.73
CA GLY A 60 -9.64 -11.85 -5.49
C GLY A 60 -10.97 -11.10 -5.68
N THR A 61 -11.98 -11.59 -4.98
CA THR A 61 -13.35 -11.05 -4.95
C THR A 61 -13.66 -10.46 -3.58
N VAL A 62 -14.89 -9.96 -3.40
CA VAL A 62 -15.34 -9.41 -2.11
C VAL A 62 -15.20 -10.43 -0.97
N SER A 63 -15.37 -11.72 -1.24
CA SER A 63 -15.42 -12.75 -0.19
C SER A 63 -14.27 -13.75 -0.23
N VAL A 64 -13.48 -13.82 -1.30
CA VAL A 64 -12.42 -14.84 -1.44
C VAL A 64 -11.20 -14.33 -2.21
N THR A 65 -10.02 -14.75 -1.77
CA THR A 65 -8.75 -14.71 -2.51
C THR A 65 -8.18 -16.14 -2.49
N GLN A 66 -7.40 -16.53 -3.49
CA GLN A 66 -6.79 -17.87 -3.57
C GLN A 66 -5.26 -17.77 -3.64
N ASP A 67 -4.59 -18.87 -3.30
CA ASP A 67 -3.14 -18.99 -3.41
C ASP A 67 -2.68 -18.94 -4.87
N TYR A 68 -1.43 -18.52 -5.08
CA TYR A 68 -0.81 -18.53 -6.40
C TYR A 68 -0.35 -19.95 -6.75
N HIS A 69 -0.77 -20.46 -7.92
CA HIS A 69 -0.45 -21.80 -8.45
C HIS A 69 0.61 -21.75 -9.55
#